data_AF-A0A285RSA6-F1
#
_entry.id   AF-A0A285RSA6-F1
#
_cell.length_a   1.000
_cell.length_b   1.000
_cell.length_c   1.000
_cell.angle_alpha   90.00
_cell.angle_beta   90.00
_cell.angle_gamma   90.00
#
_symmetry.space_group_name_H-M   'P 1'
#
loop_
_entity.id
_entity.type
_entity.pdbx_description
1 polymer ?
#
loop_
_entity_poly.entity_id
_entity_poly.type
_entity_poly.pdbx_seq_one_letter_code
_entity_poly.pdbx_strand_id
1 'polypeptide(L)'
;MGTKYTGCGGDGDIPLSDIHARVTARLGVPAGISPADEIRWLERAAAAERQLGLAGSWAYDPNRLLALRQARSLGAAVAETQAGGSLPPQ
;
A
#
# COMPACT_ATOMS: atom_id res chain seq x y z
N MET A 1 12.28 -35.38 18.51
CA MET A 1 12.84 -34.75 17.30
C MET A 1 12.31 -33.33 17.24
N GLY A 2 13.09 -32.37 17.73
CA GLY A 2 12.70 -30.95 17.72
C GLY A 2 12.90 -30.37 16.33
N THR A 3 11.83 -29.86 15.74
CA THR A 3 11.87 -29.05 14.53
C THR A 3 12.75 -27.84 14.80
N LYS A 4 13.94 -27.84 14.19
CA LYS A 4 14.84 -26.70 14.20
C LYS A 4 14.18 -25.59 13.40
N TYR A 5 13.65 -24.58 14.09
CA TYR A 5 13.35 -23.29 13.49
C TYR A 5 14.69 -22.64 13.13
N THR A 6 15.17 -22.88 11.91
CA THR A 6 16.26 -22.11 11.32
C THR A 6 15.71 -20.72 11.04
N GLY A 7 16.07 -19.77 11.90
CA GLY A 7 15.66 -18.38 11.78
C GLY A 7 16.15 -17.70 10.51
N CYS A 8 15.33 -16.79 9.99
CA CYS A 8 15.80 -15.52 9.47
C CYS A 8 15.49 -14.53 10.62
N GLY A 9 16.44 -14.00 11.39
CA GLY A 9 17.74 -13.51 10.96
C GLY A 9 17.54 -12.16 10.25
N GLY A 10 17.17 -11.13 11.02
CA GLY A 10 17.06 -9.75 10.55
C GLY A 10 15.92 -8.98 11.22
N ASP A 11 16.19 -8.38 12.38
CA ASP A 11 15.62 -7.06 12.71
C ASP A 11 16.22 -6.03 11.73
N GLY A 12 15.88 -6.18 10.45
CA GLY A 12 16.17 -5.22 9.40
C GLY A 12 14.86 -4.53 9.09
N ASP A 13 14.78 -3.23 9.33
CA ASP A 13 13.61 -2.43 8.99
C ASP A 13 13.20 -2.72 7.55
N ILE A 14 11.99 -3.27 7.36
CA ILE A 14 11.46 -3.51 6.02
C ILE A 14 11.28 -2.13 5.38
N PRO A 15 11.91 -1.85 4.22
CA PRO A 15 11.76 -0.56 3.57
C PRO A 15 10.29 -0.23 3.34
N LEU A 16 9.90 1.03 3.60
CA LEU A 16 8.52 1.48 3.41
C LEU A 16 8.02 1.23 1.98
N SER A 17 8.93 1.30 1.00
CA SER A 17 8.69 0.95 -0.41
C SER A 17 8.28 -0.52 -0.60
N ASP A 18 8.87 -1.44 0.15
CA ASP A 18 8.60 -2.88 0.03
C ASP A 18 7.27 -3.23 0.69
N ILE A 19 6.97 -2.58 1.83
CA ILE A 19 5.66 -2.66 2.46
C ILE A 19 4.59 -2.14 1.49
N HIS A 20 4.84 -0.99 0.88
CA HIS A 20 3.95 -0.36 -0.10
C HIS A 20 3.68 -1.29 -1.29
N ALA A 21 4.72 -1.81 -1.93
CA ALA A 21 4.59 -2.73 -3.06
C ALA A 21 3.80 -4.00 -2.72
N ARG A 22 3.99 -4.56 -1.51
CA ARG A 22 3.22 -5.72 -1.04
C ARG A 22 1.74 -5.40 -0.81
N VAL A 23 1.45 -4.23 -0.23
CA VAL A 23 0.07 -3.78 0.02
C VAL A 23 -0.66 -3.55 -1.30
N THR A 24 -0.03 -2.86 -2.25
CA THR A 24 -0.66 -2.52 -3.54
C THR A 24 -0.90 -3.75 -4.40
N ALA A 25 0.03 -4.71 -4.41
CA ALA A 25 -0.17 -6.01 -5.06
C ALA A 25 -1.36 -6.78 -4.48
N ARG A 26 -1.53 -6.81 -3.15
CA ARG A 26 -2.68 -7.46 -2.49
C ARG A 26 -4.01 -6.78 -2.80
N LEU A 27 -3.99 -5.48 -3.04
CA LEU A 27 -5.18 -4.70 -3.42
C LEU A 27 -5.52 -4.82 -4.91
N GLY A 28 -4.66 -5.45 -5.72
CA GLY A 28 -4.87 -5.62 -7.17
C GLY A 28 -4.47 -4.41 -8.00
N VAL A 29 -3.61 -3.53 -7.48
CA VAL A 29 -3.03 -2.44 -8.26
C VAL A 29 -2.21 -3.05 -9.42
N PRO A 30 -2.39 -2.60 -10.68
CA PRO A 30 -1.60 -3.08 -11.81
C PRO A 30 -0.10 -2.83 -11.60
N ALA A 31 0.73 -3.84 -11.86
CA ALA A 31 2.18 -3.70 -11.79
C ALA A 31 2.73 -2.84 -12.93
N GLY A 32 3.85 -2.14 -12.68
CA GLY A 32 4.58 -1.39 -13.70
C GLY A 32 3.95 -0.07 -14.15
N ILE A 33 2.91 0.40 -13.46
CA ILE A 33 2.30 1.71 -13.70
C ILE A 33 3.07 2.82 -12.99
N SER A 34 2.92 4.06 -13.46
CA SER A 34 3.56 5.22 -12.81
C SER A 34 2.96 5.46 -11.41
N PRO A 35 3.71 6.08 -10.47
CA PRO A 35 3.17 6.45 -9.16
C PRO A 35 1.90 7.31 -9.24
N ALA A 36 1.80 8.20 -10.25
CA ALA A 36 0.62 9.01 -10.48
C ALA A 36 -0.58 8.17 -10.94
N ASP A 37 -0.36 7.18 -11.81
CA ASP A 37 -1.39 6.24 -12.24
C ASP A 37 -1.87 5.34 -11.11
N GLU A 38 -0.95 4.92 -10.25
CA GLU A 38 -1.26 4.16 -9.05
C GLU A 38 -2.19 4.93 -8.11
N ILE A 39 -1.88 6.19 -7.80
CA ILE A 39 -2.74 7.05 -6.97
C ILE A 39 -4.14 7.17 -7.61
N ARG A 40 -4.21 7.46 -8.92
CA ARG A 40 -5.48 7.54 -9.66
C ARG A 40 -6.26 6.23 -9.65
N TRP A 41 -5.56 5.10 -9.67
CA TRP A 41 -6.19 3.78 -9.58
C TRP A 41 -6.78 3.55 -8.18
N LEU A 42 -6.01 3.83 -7.12
CA LEU A 42 -6.45 3.68 -5.73
C LEU A 42 -7.65 4.57 -5.41
N GLU A 43 -7.66 5.81 -5.91
CA GLU A 43 -8.79 6.73 -5.77
C GLU A 43 -10.06 6.20 -6.43
N ARG A 44 -9.95 5.70 -7.68
CA ARG A 44 -11.09 5.11 -8.40
C ARG A 44 -11.62 3.86 -7.71
N ALA A 45 -10.73 2.99 -7.24
CA ALA A 45 -11.11 1.79 -6.50
C ALA A 45 -11.83 2.14 -5.19
N ALA A 46 -11.33 3.13 -4.43
CA ALA A 46 -11.97 3.58 -3.19
C ALA A 46 -13.34 4.23 -3.46
N ALA A 47 -13.48 4.98 -4.55
CA ALA A 47 -14.76 5.54 -4.97
C ALA A 47 -15.76 4.44 -5.32
N ALA A 48 -15.35 3.42 -6.07
CA ALA A 48 -16.19 2.27 -6.42
C ALA A 48 -16.66 1.52 -5.17
N GLU A 49 -15.75 1.22 -4.23
CA GLU A 49 -16.07 0.55 -2.98
C GLU A 49 -17.06 1.37 -2.12
N ARG A 50 -16.86 2.69 -2.06
CA ARG A 50 -17.81 3.59 -1.38
C ARG A 50 -19.20 3.55 -2.03
N GLN A 51 -19.28 3.51 -3.35
CA GLN A 51 -20.57 3.41 -4.06
C GLN A 51 -21.28 2.09 -3.74
N LEU A 52 -20.55 0.97 -3.63
CA LEU A 52 -21.12 -0.30 -3.17
C LEU A 52 -21.74 -0.18 -1.78
N GLY A 53 -21.03 0.47 -0.85
CA GLY A 53 -21.54 0.71 0.50
C GLY A 53 -22.78 1.60 0.54
N LEU A 54 -22.80 2.68 -0.26
CA LEU A 54 -23.96 3.57 -0.37
C LEU A 54 -25.17 2.88 -1.02
N ALA A 55 -24.93 1.96 -1.94
CA ALA A 55 -25.97 1.16 -2.58
C ALA A 55 -26.49 0.02 -1.69
N GLY A 56 -25.93 -0.19 -0.50
CA GLY A 56 -26.26 -1.33 0.36
C GLY A 56 -25.90 -2.67 -0.27
N SER A 57 -24.90 -2.69 -1.16
CA SER A 57 -24.48 -3.90 -1.85
C SER A 57 -23.85 -4.89 -0.88
N TRP A 58 -24.20 -6.17 -1.02
CA TRP A 58 -23.57 -7.27 -0.29
C TRP A 58 -22.09 -7.45 -0.62
N ALA A 59 -21.63 -6.90 -1.75
CA ALA A 59 -20.24 -6.92 -2.16
C ALA A 59 -19.38 -5.82 -1.51
N TYR A 60 -20.01 -4.90 -0.74
CA TYR A 60 -19.28 -3.87 0.00
C TYR A 60 -18.44 -4.50 1.12
N ASP A 61 -17.16 -4.14 1.17
CA ASP A 61 -16.25 -4.46 2.25
C ASP A 61 -15.66 -3.17 2.88
N PRO A 62 -16.03 -2.84 4.14
CA PRO A 62 -15.48 -1.68 4.83
C PRO A 62 -13.96 -1.78 5.05
N ASN A 63 -13.40 -2.98 5.20
CA ASN A 63 -11.97 -3.18 5.39
C ASN A 63 -11.21 -2.91 4.10
N ARG A 64 -11.77 -3.32 2.95
CA ARG A 64 -11.21 -3.00 1.64
C ARG A 64 -11.14 -1.50 1.40
N LEU A 65 -12.21 -0.76 1.73
CA LEU A 65 -12.21 0.70 1.62
C LEU A 65 -11.14 1.34 2.51
N LEU A 66 -10.98 0.86 3.74
CA LEU A 66 -9.92 1.34 4.65
C LEU A 66 -8.53 1.06 4.08
N ALA A 67 -8.29 -0.17 3.61
CA ALA A 67 -7.00 -0.58 3.05
C ALA A 67 -6.62 0.24 1.82
N LEU A 68 -7.57 0.56 0.93
CA LEU A 68 -7.34 1.43 -0.23
C LEU A 68 -6.90 2.84 0.17
N ARG A 69 -7.48 3.40 1.24
CA ARG A 69 -7.09 4.72 1.77
C ARG A 69 -5.70 4.69 2.40
N GLN A 70 -5.41 3.63 3.16
CA GLN A 70 -4.10 3.45 3.80
C GLN A 70 -2.99 3.25 2.77
N ALA A 71 -3.24 2.47 1.71
CA ALA A 71 -2.30 2.31 0.60
C ALA A 71 -1.96 3.65 -0.06
N ARG A 72 -2.96 4.50 -0.29
CA ARG A 72 -2.74 5.85 -0.82
C ARG A 72 -1.89 6.71 0.12
N SER A 73 -2.20 6.75 1.42
CA SER A 73 -1.41 7.53 2.38
C SER A 73 0.03 7.03 2.49
N LEU A 74 0.21 5.71 2.40
CA LEU A 74 1.52 5.08 2.40
C LEU A 74 2.32 5.47 1.16
N GLY A 75 1.70 5.49 -0.02
CA GLY A 75 2.34 5.95 -1.26
C GLY A 75 2.81 7.40 -1.19
N ALA A 76 2.03 8.28 -0.55
CA ALA A 76 2.45 9.66 -0.30
C ALA A 76 3.69 9.73 0.61
N ALA A 77 3.70 8.99 1.71
CA ALA A 77 4.86 8.92 2.61
C ALA A 77 6.11 8.33 1.92
N VAL A 78 5.94 7.34 1.05
CA VAL A 78 7.02 6.77 0.23
C VAL A 78 7.55 7.79 -0.79
N ALA A 79 6.69 8.64 -1.36
CA ALA A 79 7.12 9.71 -2.26
C ALA A 79 7.88 10.83 -1.52
N GLU A 80 7.41 11.22 -0.33
CA GLU A 80 8.05 12.23 0.53
C GLU A 80 9.45 11.78 1.00
N THR A 81 9.58 10.52 1.43
CA THR A 81 10.89 9.96 1.83
C THR A 81 11.89 9.91 0.67
N GLN A 82 11.43 9.62 -0.55
CA GLN A 82 12.29 9.68 -1.74
C GLN A 82 12.67 11.12 -2.12
N ALA A 83 11.77 12.09 -1.94
CA ALA A 83 12.06 13.50 -2.20
C ALA A 83 12.99 14.13 -1.13
N GLY A 84 12.89 13.68 0.13
CA GLY A 84 13.68 14.16 1.26
C GLY A 84 15.12 13.59 1.34
N GLY A 85 15.50 12.66 0.46
CA GLY A 85 16.86 12.11 0.39
C GLY A 85 17.95 13.08 -0.07
N SER A 86 17.59 14.30 -0.47
CA SER A 86 18.50 15.43 -0.72
C SER A 86 18.35 16.48 0.37
N LEU A 87 18.86 16.22 1.57
CA LEU A 87 19.15 17.29 2.51
C LEU A 87 20.48 17.96 2.09
N PRO A 88 20.56 19.30 2.00
CA PRO A 88 21.83 19.97 1.72
C PRO A 88 22.83 19.75 2.88
N PRO A 89 24.14 19.68 2.61
CA PRO A 89 25.13 19.59 3.69
C PRO A 89 25.04 20.83 4.58
N GLN A 90 25.17 20.62 5.90
CA GLN A 90 25.27 21.71 6.88
C GLN A 90 26.59 22.46 6.75
#